data_AF-A0A8T4T675-F1
#
_entry.id   AF-A0A8T4T675-F1
#
_cell.length_a   1.000
_cell.length_b   1.000
_cell.length_c   1.000
_cell.angle_alpha   90.00
_cell.angle_beta   90.00
_cell.angle_gamma   90.00
#
_symmetry.space_group_name_H-M   'P 1'
#
loop_
_entity.id
_entity.type
_entity.pdbx_description
1 polymer ?
#
loop_
_entity_poly.entity_id
_entity_poly.type
_entity_poly.pdbx_seq_one_letter_code
_entity_poly.pdbx_strand_id
1 'polypeptide(L)'
;MIEIIGVTAGIIAVILAIWAVLISIGMIKKEFRVTHPKNGIKQASKQQLKNMFLKLNKNKAFTISSQKDTDLSIHWNIVDKKWMEVLGPAWLKKNYRAWMLLDDDKKMVKYNEQITEKSFTSGSTGAHYETSFFRGIQLWRTEHGYRWGIKTDFTVGEIYNYKFNPNDIKEVIRQIANDQGWSFGLVTTKKQALYTR
;
A
#
# COMPACT_ATOMS: atom_id res chain seq x y z
N MET A 1 19.60 25.59 -39.65
CA MET A 1 20.15 24.43 -38.90
C MET A 1 20.51 24.75 -37.44
N ILE A 2 20.25 25.97 -36.93
CA ILE A 2 20.66 26.41 -35.57
C ILE A 2 19.51 26.35 -34.55
N GLU A 3 18.24 26.38 -34.99
CA GLU A 3 17.07 26.44 -34.08
C GLU A 3 16.70 25.11 -33.41
N ILE A 4 17.08 23.97 -33.98
CA ILE A 4 16.76 22.64 -33.41
C ILE A 4 17.66 22.30 -32.20
N ILE A 5 18.85 22.90 -32.14
CA ILE A 5 19.85 22.64 -31.07
C ILE A 5 19.46 23.36 -29.76
N GLY A 6 18.86 24.56 -29.85
CA GLY A 6 18.40 25.30 -28.67
C GLY A 6 17.19 24.65 -27.97
N VAL A 7 16.24 24.13 -28.75
CA VAL A 7 15.03 23.47 -28.21
C VAL A 7 15.37 22.14 -27.53
N THR A 8 16.30 21.37 -28.10
CA THR A 8 16.75 20.10 -27.51
C THR A 8 17.53 20.28 -26.21
N ALA A 9 18.41 21.29 -26.13
CA ALA A 9 19.11 21.63 -24.89
C ALA A 9 18.15 22.10 -23.78
N GLY A 10 17.13 22.89 -24.12
CA GLY A 10 16.12 23.35 -23.17
C GLY A 10 15.30 22.21 -22.56
N ILE A 11 14.89 21.24 -23.38
CA ILE A 11 14.11 20.08 -22.91
C ILE A 11 14.95 19.20 -21.96
N ILE A 12 16.22 18.97 -22.27
CA ILE A 12 17.12 18.17 -21.42
C ILE A 12 17.31 18.85 -20.05
N ALA A 13 17.48 20.18 -20.03
CA ALA A 13 17.62 20.94 -18.79
C ALA A 13 16.36 20.82 -17.90
N VAL A 14 15.16 20.88 -18.49
CA VAL A 14 13.89 20.70 -17.77
C VAL A 14 13.78 19.28 -17.20
N ILE A 15 14.13 18.25 -17.97
CA ILE A 15 14.10 16.85 -17.50
C ILE A 15 15.08 16.65 -16.34
N LEU A 16 16.30 17.19 -16.44
CA LEU A 16 17.30 17.11 -15.37
C LEU A 16 16.87 17.87 -14.12
N ALA A 17 16.24 19.03 -14.26
CA ALA A 17 15.70 19.79 -13.14
C ALA A 17 14.58 19.03 -12.43
N ILE A 18 13.63 18.44 -13.18
CA ILE A 18 12.57 17.59 -12.61
C ILE A 18 13.19 16.38 -11.89
N TRP A 19 14.16 15.71 -12.52
CA TRP A 19 14.85 14.56 -11.92
C TRP A 19 15.61 14.94 -10.63
N ALA A 20 16.32 16.07 -10.62
CA ALA A 20 17.01 16.60 -9.45
C ALA A 20 16.03 16.95 -8.31
N VAL A 21 14.90 17.58 -8.64
CA VAL A 21 13.82 17.85 -7.67
C VAL A 21 13.32 16.53 -7.06
N LEU A 22 13.01 15.52 -7.89
CA LEU A 22 12.55 14.20 -7.42
C LEU A 22 13.56 13.50 -6.50
N ILE A 23 14.87 13.66 -6.74
CA ILE A 23 15.92 13.15 -5.83
C ILE A 23 15.95 13.94 -4.52
N SER A 24 15.90 15.28 -4.61
CA SER A 24 16.04 16.18 -3.44
C SER A 24 14.91 16.00 -2.42
N ILE A 25 13.67 15.76 -2.88
CA ILE A 25 12.51 15.46 -2.03
C ILE A 25 12.49 14.00 -1.54
N GLY A 26 13.53 13.21 -1.83
CA GLY A 26 13.68 11.85 -1.33
C GLY A 26 12.83 10.79 -2.05
N MET A 27 12.09 11.14 -3.10
CA MET A 27 11.22 10.19 -3.85
C MET A 27 12.02 9.10 -4.58
N ILE A 28 13.32 9.30 -4.80
CA ILE A 28 14.22 8.36 -5.49
C ILE A 28 15.22 7.68 -4.53
N LYS A 29 15.25 8.03 -3.23
CA LYS A 29 16.21 7.42 -2.28
C LYS A 29 15.93 5.92 -2.12
N LYS A 30 16.91 5.09 -2.52
CA LYS A 30 16.89 3.63 -2.42
C LYS A 30 16.70 3.14 -0.98
N GLU A 31 17.13 3.94 -0.01
CA GLU A 31 17.03 3.72 1.44
C GLU A 31 15.57 3.68 1.94
N PHE A 32 14.64 4.41 1.32
CA PHE A 32 13.21 4.29 1.66
C PHE A 32 12.60 2.99 1.13
N ARG A 33 13.20 2.41 0.08
CA ARG A 33 12.74 1.17 -0.54
C ARG A 33 13.33 -0.04 0.16
N VAL A 34 14.59 0.00 0.58
CA VAL A 34 15.25 -1.14 1.22
C VAL A 34 15.90 -0.70 2.52
N THR A 35 15.54 -1.36 3.62
CA THR A 35 16.23 -1.22 4.90
C THR A 35 16.98 -2.49 5.24
N HIS A 36 18.11 -2.33 5.92
CA HIS A 36 18.97 -3.44 6.33
C HIS A 36 18.94 -3.58 7.85
N PRO A 37 19.09 -4.80 8.38
CA PRO A 37 19.25 -5.03 9.80
C PRO A 37 20.54 -4.36 10.32
N LYS A 38 20.58 -4.05 11.61
CA LYS A 38 21.83 -3.59 12.25
C LYS A 38 22.87 -4.72 12.24
N ASN A 39 24.15 -4.36 12.17
CA ASN A 39 25.25 -5.31 12.23
C ASN A 39 25.21 -6.13 13.53
N GLY A 40 25.50 -7.42 13.45
CA GLY A 40 25.57 -8.33 14.61
C GLY A 40 24.25 -9.01 15.01
N ILE A 41 23.13 -8.72 14.33
CA ILE A 41 21.87 -9.44 14.57
C ILE A 41 21.93 -10.85 13.98
N LYS A 42 21.65 -11.87 14.80
CA LYS A 42 21.55 -13.26 14.35
C LYS A 42 20.33 -13.43 13.46
N GLN A 43 20.55 -13.94 12.25
CA GLN A 43 19.50 -14.14 11.27
C GLN A 43 18.55 -15.27 11.69
N ALA A 44 17.26 -14.99 11.79
CA ALA A 44 16.23 -16.00 11.99
C ALA A 44 16.02 -16.82 10.71
N SER A 45 15.53 -18.05 10.86
CA SER A 45 15.10 -18.85 9.70
C SER A 45 13.82 -18.28 9.07
N LYS A 46 13.61 -18.54 7.78
CA LYS A 46 12.38 -18.18 7.07
C LYS A 46 11.11 -18.61 7.81
N GLN A 47 11.10 -19.84 8.35
CA GLN A 47 9.93 -20.37 9.07
C GLN A 47 9.70 -19.64 10.41
N GLN A 48 10.77 -19.29 11.14
CA GLN A 48 10.66 -18.50 12.36
C GLN A 48 10.07 -17.13 12.08
N LEU A 49 10.60 -16.42 11.07
CA LEU A 49 10.12 -15.10 10.67
C LEU A 49 8.65 -15.15 10.20
N LYS A 50 8.28 -16.16 9.40
CA LYS A 50 6.91 -16.40 8.96
C LYS A 50 5.95 -16.57 10.15
N ASN A 51 6.33 -17.40 11.13
CA ASN A 51 5.53 -17.62 12.33
C ASN A 51 5.38 -16.34 13.17
N MET A 52 6.40 -15.48 13.22
CA MET A 52 6.32 -14.19 13.92
C MET A 52 5.30 -13.27 13.26
N PHE A 53 5.31 -13.14 11.93
CA PHE A 53 4.32 -12.33 11.22
C PHE A 53 2.89 -12.85 11.42
N LEU A 54 2.67 -14.16 11.36
CA LEU A 54 1.34 -14.74 11.59
C LEU A 54 0.79 -14.48 13.00
N LYS A 55 1.66 -14.33 14.00
CA LYS A 55 1.26 -13.99 15.38
C LYS A 55 0.75 -12.54 15.52
N LEU A 56 1.00 -11.66 14.55
CA LEU A 56 0.56 -10.25 14.59
C LEU A 56 -0.95 -10.07 14.44
N ASN A 57 -1.69 -11.11 14.03
CA ASN A 57 -3.14 -11.01 13.81
C ASN A 57 -3.93 -10.66 15.08
N LYS A 58 -3.34 -10.81 16.27
CA LYS A 58 -4.02 -10.48 17.52
C LYS A 58 -4.16 -8.96 17.66
N ASN A 59 -5.40 -8.49 17.84
CA ASN A 59 -5.75 -7.09 18.13
C ASN A 59 -5.31 -6.09 17.04
N LYS A 60 -5.26 -6.50 15.78
CA LYS A 60 -4.97 -5.61 14.63
C LYS A 60 -6.18 -5.52 13.70
N ALA A 61 -6.31 -4.39 13.02
CA ALA A 61 -7.35 -4.15 12.02
C ALA A 61 -7.12 -4.91 10.69
N PHE A 62 -5.94 -5.51 10.54
CA PHE A 62 -5.55 -6.29 9.37
C PHE A 62 -5.28 -7.76 9.74
N THR A 63 -5.38 -8.64 8.74
CA THR A 63 -5.11 -10.07 8.86
C THR A 63 -3.94 -10.45 7.97
N ILE A 64 -3.00 -11.22 8.51
CA ILE A 64 -1.89 -11.85 7.80
C ILE A 64 -2.19 -13.34 7.64
N SER A 65 -2.07 -13.86 6.42
CA SER A 65 -2.31 -15.27 6.11
C SER A 65 -1.25 -15.82 5.18
N SER A 66 -1.00 -17.13 5.24
CA SER A 66 -0.15 -17.81 4.25
C SER A 66 -0.89 -17.95 2.92
N GLN A 67 -0.17 -17.82 1.82
CA GLN A 67 -0.72 -18.00 0.46
C GLN A 67 0.06 -19.06 -0.31
N LYS A 68 -0.50 -19.51 -1.44
CA LYS A 68 0.18 -20.46 -2.34
C LYS A 68 1.16 -19.76 -3.28
N ASP A 69 0.86 -18.53 -3.69
CA ASP A 69 1.63 -17.75 -4.67
C ASP A 69 2.68 -16.83 -4.03
N THR A 70 2.68 -16.69 -2.70
CA THR A 70 3.66 -15.93 -1.91
C THR A 70 3.73 -16.50 -0.49
N ASP A 71 4.73 -16.12 0.31
CA ASP A 71 4.84 -16.63 1.68
C ASP A 71 3.67 -16.17 2.55
N LEU A 72 3.34 -14.89 2.46
CA LEU A 72 2.32 -14.25 3.28
C LEU A 72 1.59 -13.17 2.49
N SER A 73 0.31 -12.98 2.80
CA SER A 73 -0.48 -11.82 2.36
C SER A 73 -1.06 -11.10 3.56
N ILE A 74 -1.13 -9.77 3.46
CA ILE A 74 -1.82 -8.91 4.41
C ILE A 74 -3.12 -8.45 3.76
N HIS A 75 -4.20 -8.44 4.51
CA HIS A 75 -5.48 -7.90 4.09
C HIS A 75 -6.09 -7.02 5.17
N TRP A 76 -6.58 -5.84 4.78
CA TRP A 76 -7.37 -4.96 5.63
C TRP A 76 -8.58 -4.44 4.86
N ASN A 77 -9.78 -4.71 5.37
CA ASN A 77 -11.00 -4.07 4.92
C ASN A 77 -11.12 -2.70 5.62
N ILE A 78 -10.78 -1.62 4.90
CA ILE A 78 -10.72 -0.26 5.45
C ILE A 78 -12.14 0.28 5.63
N VAL A 79 -12.98 0.09 4.62
CA VAL A 79 -14.41 0.41 4.69
C VAL A 79 -15.18 -0.52 3.76
N ASP A 80 -16.31 -1.03 4.22
CA ASP A 80 -17.34 -1.66 3.39
C ASP A 80 -18.68 -1.23 3.96
N LYS A 81 -19.23 -0.14 3.42
CA LYS A 81 -20.46 0.47 3.92
C LYS A 81 -21.39 0.82 2.78
N LYS A 82 -22.69 0.68 3.06
CA LYS A 82 -23.80 1.10 2.23
C LYS A 82 -24.65 2.08 3.00
N TRP A 83 -25.26 3.02 2.31
CA TRP A 83 -26.17 4.01 2.90
C TRP A 83 -27.19 4.46 1.86
N MET A 84 -28.15 5.26 2.31
CA MET A 84 -29.17 5.88 1.46
C MET A 84 -28.84 7.36 1.29
N GLU A 85 -28.90 7.82 0.05
CA GLU A 85 -28.94 9.23 -0.31
C GLU A 85 -30.34 9.60 -0.79
N VAL A 86 -30.63 10.89 -0.90
CA VAL A 86 -31.93 11.39 -1.40
C VAL A 86 -32.28 10.81 -2.77
N LEU A 87 -31.25 10.54 -3.60
CA LEU A 87 -31.39 10.09 -4.98
C LEU A 87 -31.20 8.56 -5.13
N GLY A 88 -31.09 7.82 -4.02
CA GLY A 88 -31.05 6.37 -4.02
C GLY A 88 -29.87 5.77 -3.23
N PRO A 89 -29.58 4.48 -3.41
CA PRO A 89 -28.55 3.79 -2.65
C PRO A 89 -27.15 4.24 -3.06
N ALA A 90 -26.24 4.22 -2.08
CA ALA A 90 -24.84 4.50 -2.29
C ALA A 90 -23.98 3.55 -1.45
N TRP A 91 -22.75 3.32 -1.89
CA TRP A 91 -21.81 2.49 -1.15
C TRP A 91 -20.36 2.83 -1.44
N LEU A 92 -19.50 2.50 -0.48
CA LEU A 92 -18.05 2.65 -0.56
C LEU A 92 -17.38 1.38 -0.04
N LYS A 93 -16.46 0.85 -0.85
CA LYS A 93 -15.61 -0.28 -0.50
C LYS A 93 -14.16 0.08 -0.72
N LYS A 94 -13.36 0.10 0.34
CA LYS A 94 -11.90 0.30 0.27
C LYS A 94 -11.19 -0.85 0.96
N ASN A 95 -10.23 -1.43 0.27
CA ASN A 95 -9.47 -2.57 0.74
C ASN A 95 -7.98 -2.36 0.50
N TYR A 96 -7.19 -2.71 1.49
CA TYR A 96 -5.75 -2.84 1.40
C TYR A 96 -5.36 -4.31 1.29
N ARG A 97 -4.41 -4.58 0.40
CA ARG A 97 -3.73 -5.88 0.30
C ARG A 97 -2.25 -5.67 0.15
N ALA A 98 -1.47 -6.53 0.77
CA ALA A 98 -0.04 -6.64 0.50
C ALA A 98 0.38 -8.10 0.33
N TRP A 99 1.44 -8.32 -0.42
CA TRP A 99 2.10 -9.60 -0.63
C TRP A 99 3.52 -9.52 -0.12
N MET A 100 3.94 -10.56 0.60
CA MET A 100 5.26 -10.65 1.21
C MET A 100 5.89 -11.97 0.84
N LEU A 101 6.98 -11.88 0.07
CA LEU A 101 7.86 -13.01 -0.21
C LEU A 101 9.08 -12.94 0.71
N LEU A 102 9.35 -14.02 1.44
CA LEU A 102 10.54 -14.16 2.25
C LEU A 102 11.62 -14.84 1.39
N ASP A 103 12.49 -14.01 0.82
CA ASP A 103 13.63 -14.43 0.00
C ASP A 103 14.76 -14.90 0.94
N ASP A 104 14.87 -16.21 1.12
CA ASP A 104 15.80 -16.81 2.09
C ASP A 104 17.26 -16.75 1.63
N ASP A 105 17.51 -16.70 0.32
CA ASP A 105 18.85 -16.57 -0.26
C ASP A 105 19.40 -15.16 0.00
N LYS A 106 18.56 -14.14 -0.21
CA LYS A 106 18.92 -12.73 0.00
C LYS A 106 18.67 -12.23 1.42
N LYS A 107 18.08 -13.08 2.28
CA LYS A 107 17.58 -12.70 3.62
C LYS A 107 16.80 -11.39 3.58
N MET A 108 15.84 -11.32 2.67
CA MET A 108 15.06 -10.11 2.41
C MET A 108 13.55 -10.39 2.31
N VAL A 109 12.77 -9.58 2.99
CA VAL A 109 11.31 -9.52 2.84
C VAL A 109 10.98 -8.61 1.66
N LYS A 110 10.49 -9.19 0.55
CA LYS A 110 9.99 -8.42 -0.60
C LYS A 110 8.51 -8.12 -0.39
N TYR A 111 8.18 -6.84 -0.34
CA TYR A 111 6.87 -6.32 0.03
C TYR A 111 6.24 -5.55 -1.13
N ASN A 112 5.06 -5.97 -1.57
CA ASN A 112 4.25 -5.25 -2.55
C ASN A 112 2.86 -4.95 -2.00
N GLU A 113 2.34 -3.76 -2.26
CA GLU A 113 1.01 -3.36 -1.80
C GLU A 113 0.09 -2.93 -2.93
N GLN A 114 -1.21 -3.07 -2.67
CA GLN A 114 -2.30 -2.62 -3.50
C GLN A 114 -3.43 -2.08 -2.63
N ILE A 115 -3.97 -0.93 -3.03
CA ILE A 115 -5.22 -0.40 -2.51
C ILE A 115 -6.25 -0.43 -3.62
N THR A 116 -7.43 -0.95 -3.32
CA THR A 116 -8.58 -0.91 -4.23
C THR A 116 -9.68 -0.14 -3.56
N GLU A 117 -10.26 0.82 -4.29
CA GLU A 117 -11.44 1.57 -3.89
C GLU A 117 -12.50 1.45 -4.97
N LYS A 118 -13.72 1.19 -4.53
CA LYS A 118 -14.89 1.11 -5.38
C LYS A 118 -15.98 1.91 -4.71
N SER A 119 -16.69 2.72 -5.48
CA SER A 119 -17.82 3.48 -4.99
C SER A 119 -18.96 3.43 -5.99
N PHE A 120 -20.15 3.65 -5.45
CA PHE A 120 -21.36 3.80 -6.23
C PHE A 120 -22.24 4.82 -5.56
N THR A 121 -22.84 5.69 -6.37
CA THR A 121 -23.81 6.67 -5.94
C THR A 121 -24.92 6.77 -6.97
N SER A 122 -26.17 6.78 -6.52
CA SER A 122 -27.32 7.08 -7.38
C SER A 122 -27.56 8.59 -7.38
N GLY A 123 -27.56 9.23 -8.56
CA GLY A 123 -27.74 10.68 -8.74
C GLY A 123 -28.89 11.02 -9.70
N SER A 124 -29.21 12.31 -9.80
CA SER A 124 -30.34 12.82 -10.61
C SER A 124 -30.11 12.64 -12.10
N THR A 125 -28.85 12.57 -12.51
CA THR A 125 -28.40 12.29 -13.88
C THR A 125 -28.10 10.80 -14.12
N GLY A 126 -28.39 9.92 -13.15
CA GLY A 126 -28.18 8.47 -13.24
C GLY A 126 -27.23 7.90 -12.20
N ALA A 127 -26.87 6.63 -12.37
CA ALA A 127 -25.98 5.92 -11.46
C ALA A 127 -24.50 6.17 -11.80
N HIS A 128 -23.72 6.60 -10.82
CA HIS A 128 -22.28 6.81 -10.93
C HIS A 128 -21.53 5.68 -10.23
N TYR A 129 -20.73 4.94 -10.99
CA TYR A 129 -19.86 3.88 -10.48
C TYR A 129 -18.40 4.26 -10.75
N GLU A 130 -17.58 4.26 -9.70
CA GLU A 130 -16.15 4.53 -9.81
C GLU A 130 -15.34 3.36 -9.26
N THR A 131 -14.22 3.05 -9.93
CA THR A 131 -13.24 2.10 -9.43
C THR A 131 -11.86 2.70 -9.60
N SER A 132 -11.14 2.83 -8.49
CA SER A 132 -9.75 3.22 -8.48
C SER A 132 -8.91 2.12 -7.86
N PHE A 133 -7.70 1.93 -8.38
CA PHE A 133 -6.73 1.02 -7.78
C PHE A 133 -5.35 1.65 -7.84
N PHE A 134 -4.60 1.49 -6.76
CA PHE A 134 -3.19 1.85 -6.67
C PHE A 134 -2.39 0.57 -6.44
N ARG A 135 -1.28 0.42 -7.17
CA ARG A 135 -0.31 -0.68 -7.01
C ARG A 135 1.09 -0.11 -6.98
N GLY A 136 1.93 -0.61 -6.07
CA GLY A 136 3.33 -0.24 -6.01
C GLY A 136 3.72 0.34 -4.66
N ILE A 137 4.61 1.32 -4.65
CA ILE A 137 5.23 1.86 -3.44
C ILE A 137 4.51 3.15 -3.07
N GLN A 138 3.69 3.12 -2.02
CA GLN A 138 3.02 4.32 -1.54
C GLN A 138 3.76 4.93 -0.35
N LEU A 139 4.54 5.97 -0.58
CA LEU A 139 5.19 6.70 0.51
C LEU A 139 4.24 7.80 1.00
N TRP A 140 4.23 8.07 2.30
CA TRP A 140 3.61 9.28 2.89
C TRP A 140 2.10 9.46 2.66
N ARG A 141 1.30 8.39 2.60
CA ARG A 141 -0.16 8.50 2.58
C ARG A 141 -0.74 8.34 3.98
N THR A 142 -1.52 9.32 4.41
CA THR A 142 -2.46 9.15 5.52
C THR A 142 -3.83 9.57 5.00
N GLU A 143 -4.82 8.71 5.22
CA GLU A 143 -6.15 8.89 4.70
C GLU A 143 -7.17 8.83 5.82
N HIS A 144 -8.08 9.80 5.81
CA HIS A 144 -9.18 9.87 6.75
C HIS A 144 -10.46 9.94 5.93
N GLY A 145 -11.39 9.02 6.18
CA GLY A 145 -12.72 9.06 5.58
C GLY A 145 -13.75 9.17 6.68
N TYR A 146 -14.60 10.19 6.59
CA TYR A 146 -15.69 10.42 7.52
C TYR A 146 -16.97 10.70 6.74
N ARG A 147 -18.07 10.04 7.14
CA ARG A 147 -19.39 10.27 6.54
C ARG A 147 -20.51 10.06 7.53
N TRP A 148 -21.42 11.03 7.56
CA TRP A 148 -22.69 11.00 8.27
C TRP A 148 -23.85 11.00 7.27
N GLY A 149 -24.99 10.40 7.60
CA GLY A 149 -26.14 10.37 6.71
C GLY A 149 -27.21 9.35 7.11
N ILE A 150 -28.08 9.05 6.15
CA ILE A 150 -29.17 8.09 6.33
C ILE A 150 -28.62 6.69 6.08
N LYS A 151 -28.65 5.84 7.11
CA LYS A 151 -28.24 4.44 7.01
C LYS A 151 -29.28 3.62 6.24
N THR A 152 -28.94 2.38 5.91
CA THR A 152 -29.86 1.47 5.20
C THR A 152 -31.11 1.10 5.99
N ASP A 153 -31.12 1.32 7.31
CA ASP A 153 -32.27 1.17 8.21
C ASP A 153 -33.09 2.47 8.36
N PHE A 154 -32.83 3.48 7.52
CA PHE A 154 -33.44 4.82 7.55
C PHE A 154 -33.16 5.65 8.80
N THR A 155 -32.29 5.20 9.69
CA THR A 155 -31.83 6.02 10.82
C THR A 155 -30.74 7.00 10.37
N VAL A 156 -30.70 8.17 11.00
CA VAL A 156 -29.64 9.15 10.77
C VAL A 156 -28.47 8.89 11.72
N GLY A 157 -27.25 8.85 11.20
CA GLY A 157 -26.06 8.71 12.03
C GLY A 157 -24.76 8.58 11.25
N GLU A 158 -23.71 8.17 11.97
CA GLU A 158 -22.40 7.93 11.36
C GLU A 158 -22.45 6.66 10.50
N ILE A 159 -22.03 6.77 9.24
CA ILE A 159 -21.96 5.68 8.27
C ILE A 159 -20.57 5.03 8.32
N TYR A 160 -19.52 5.86 8.24
CA TYR A 160 -18.14 5.43 8.46
C TYR A 160 -17.28 6.57 9.01
N ASN A 161 -16.30 6.18 9.81
CA ASN A 161 -15.19 7.01 10.25
C ASN A 161 -13.95 6.11 10.32
N TYR A 162 -13.02 6.29 9.39
CA TYR A 162 -11.80 5.51 9.33
C TYR A 162 -10.58 6.42 9.23
N LYS A 163 -9.50 5.96 9.87
CA LYS A 163 -8.14 6.46 9.68
C LYS A 163 -7.29 5.33 9.15
N PHE A 164 -6.65 5.55 8.01
CA PHE A 164 -5.85 4.56 7.32
C PHE A 164 -4.48 5.13 6.98
N ASN A 165 -3.42 4.44 7.43
CA ASN A 165 -2.05 4.74 7.05
C ASN A 165 -1.33 3.42 6.69
N PRO A 166 -1.02 3.17 5.41
CA PRO A 166 -0.31 1.95 5.00
C PRO A 166 1.11 1.89 5.58
N ASN A 167 1.70 3.03 5.97
CA ASN A 167 3.02 3.04 6.60
C ASN A 167 3.01 2.37 7.97
N ASP A 168 1.93 2.44 8.73
CA ASP A 168 1.82 1.80 10.05
C ASP A 168 2.03 0.27 9.94
N ILE A 169 1.51 -0.33 8.86
CA ILE A 169 1.72 -1.76 8.58
C ILE A 169 3.18 -2.00 8.17
N LYS A 170 3.70 -1.21 7.24
CA LYS A 170 5.07 -1.37 6.73
C LYS A 170 6.12 -1.23 7.82
N GLU A 171 5.97 -0.25 8.73
CA GLU A 171 6.91 -0.07 9.84
C GLU A 171 6.95 -1.29 10.76
N VAL A 172 5.78 -1.84 11.13
CA VAL A 172 5.73 -3.05 11.99
C VAL A 172 6.41 -4.23 11.31
N ILE A 173 6.14 -4.45 10.02
CA ILE A 173 6.76 -5.55 9.26
C ILE A 173 8.27 -5.32 9.11
N ARG A 174 8.68 -4.10 8.78
CA ARG A 174 10.08 -3.70 8.63
C ARG A 174 10.85 -3.92 9.92
N GLN A 175 10.31 -3.45 11.05
CA GLN A 175 10.96 -3.57 12.35
C GLN A 175 11.18 -5.04 12.71
N ILE A 176 10.15 -5.88 12.59
CA ILE A 176 10.27 -7.31 12.87
C ILE A 176 11.28 -7.99 11.95
N ALA A 177 11.29 -7.66 10.66
CA ALA A 177 12.28 -8.19 9.72
C ALA A 177 13.71 -7.81 10.15
N ASN A 178 13.96 -6.52 10.36
CA ASN A 178 15.28 -6.00 10.71
C ASN A 178 15.76 -6.54 12.08
N ASP A 179 14.88 -6.63 13.07
CA ASP A 179 15.18 -7.18 14.41
C ASP A 179 15.52 -8.68 14.36
N GLN A 180 15.12 -9.38 13.29
CA GLN A 180 15.44 -10.78 13.03
C GLN A 180 16.57 -10.97 12.02
N GLY A 181 17.29 -9.90 11.66
CA GLY A 181 18.43 -9.97 10.75
C GLY A 181 18.05 -10.04 9.26
N TRP A 182 16.80 -9.73 8.91
CA TRP A 182 16.33 -9.70 7.53
C TRP A 182 16.21 -8.26 7.03
N SER A 183 16.59 -8.04 5.77
CA SER A 183 16.33 -6.77 5.10
C SER A 183 14.85 -6.66 4.72
N PHE A 184 14.31 -5.44 4.65
CA PHE A 184 12.94 -5.19 4.20
C PHE A 184 12.97 -4.35 2.93
N GLY A 185 12.38 -4.86 1.84
CA GLY A 185 12.41 -4.26 0.52
C GLY A 185 11.03 -4.05 -0.08
N LEU A 186 10.66 -2.80 -0.39
CA LEU A 186 9.49 -2.44 -1.17
C LEU A 186 9.75 -2.71 -2.66
N VAL A 187 8.91 -3.56 -3.26
CA VAL A 187 9.00 -3.92 -4.67
C VAL A 187 7.89 -3.27 -5.48
N THR A 188 8.20 -2.84 -6.70
CA THR A 188 7.27 -2.07 -7.56
C THR A 188 6.20 -2.95 -8.19
N THR A 189 6.54 -4.19 -8.53
CA THR A 189 5.61 -5.11 -9.20
C THR A 189 5.20 -6.25 -8.27
N LYS A 190 3.91 -6.62 -8.32
CA LYS A 190 3.40 -7.77 -7.56
C LYS A 190 4.21 -9.04 -7.83
N LYS A 191 4.60 -9.28 -9.09
CA LYS A 191 5.39 -10.46 -9.50
C LYS A 191 6.67 -10.65 -8.67
N GLN A 192 7.32 -9.56 -8.26
CA GLN A 192 8.55 -9.62 -7.44
C GLN A 192 8.30 -10.07 -5.99
N ALA A 193 7.05 -9.94 -5.50
CA ALA A 193 6.62 -10.42 -4.19
C ALA A 193 5.84 -11.74 -4.27
N LEU A 194 5.92 -12.45 -5.41
CA LEU A 194 5.38 -13.79 -5.60
C LEU A 194 6.51 -14.78 -5.87
N TYR A 195 6.25 -16.06 -5.66
CA TYR A 195 7.11 -17.10 -6.19
C TYR A 195 7.23 -16.97 -7.70
N THR A 196 8.46 -17.05 -8.21
CA THR A 196 8.71 -17.14 -9.65
C THR A 196 7.99 -18.40 -10.16
N ARG A 197 7.06 -18.22 -11.08
CA ARG A 197 6.46 -19.32 -11.84
C ARG A 197 7.31 -19.62 -13.06
#